data_AF-A0A285TY48-F1
#
_entry.id   AF-A0A285TY48-F1
#
_cell.length_a   1.000
_cell.length_b   1.000
_cell.length_c   1.000
_cell.angle_alpha   90.00
_cell.angle_beta   90.00
_cell.angle_gamma   90.00
#
_symmetry.space_group_name_H-M   'P 1'
#
loop_
_entity.id
_entity.type
_entity.pdbx_description
1 polymer ?
#
loop_
_entity_poly.entity_id
_entity_poly.type
_entity_poly.pdbx_seq_one_letter_code
_entity_poly.pdbx_strand_id
1 'polypeptide(L)'
;MVNNSTSTAFISVTLKSLGMLADQAAKPGRLELSSLIRKAKSIQSRMKEAKAVCVAASIKVKRYRMVPFYGARLKRDYATKVRRYQELQAELKLLALRAQNEQFTIEQSRTIRKNLLKAYQASRGKPFGLTAAKEVAELDKRAQFLQDTLGKEMQSPEALIAKLLGLSQIAIQISQSTSEAEPLNIDYTHVDNAEPVRFNRPVVKSKSKSAQLALDFDGTGQVEEEERIWLPVSVSRTHEVRQLGANLDASAPRRGSQLWVPVSQRHKVEHLLPLAFRREATQFEFPPIRHNAVGQNLWSVFDKDTWNHIRTTAYDRAGHRCQICGKQGGSLYSRISTAEELKRGGVVDCHEVWEWEPSADDARKGVQRLKRLLVVCKDCHMMFHEGFALWKATEAGVDRSKAATYIKNLRMLVNRCNSATLESQLADANEAWTQNKQVEEWVIDLSHLANQDYMADRTITLSSDNKAGIGPDQIAGISFRTEDGVLHSPTTAESLLRSAEAQMPLFGRGAG
;
A
#
# COMPACT_ATOMS: atom_id res chain seq x y z
N MET A 1 24.14 14.24 68.01
CA MET A 1 23.16 15.22 67.49
C MET A 1 23.54 15.55 66.06
N VAL A 2 22.96 14.83 65.08
CA VAL A 2 23.14 15.10 63.65
C VAL A 2 21.96 15.96 63.21
N ASN A 3 22.26 17.07 62.51
CA ASN A 3 21.31 18.13 62.17
C ASN A 3 20.09 17.61 61.37
N ASN A 4 18.90 17.73 61.96
CA ASN A 4 17.60 17.44 61.32
C ASN A 4 17.20 18.51 60.27
N SER A 5 17.97 19.57 60.08
CA SER A 5 17.62 20.68 59.17
C SER A 5 17.86 20.38 57.68
N THR A 6 18.77 19.45 57.35
CA THR A 6 19.08 19.09 55.95
C THR A 6 18.07 18.12 55.33
N SER A 7 17.45 17.24 56.14
CA SER A 7 16.48 16.24 55.65
C SER A 7 15.13 16.87 55.26
N THR A 8 14.65 17.86 56.01
CA THR A 8 13.41 18.60 55.71
C THR A 8 13.53 19.45 54.45
N ALA A 9 14.71 20.04 54.21
CA ALA A 9 14.99 20.80 52.99
C ALA A 9 15.01 19.89 51.75
N PHE A 10 15.62 18.70 51.85
CA PHE A 10 15.70 17.74 50.74
C PHE A 10 14.31 17.19 50.36
N ILE A 11 13.48 16.83 51.34
CA ILE A 11 12.09 16.36 51.11
C ILE A 11 11.22 17.46 50.48
N SER A 12 11.40 18.72 50.90
CA SER A 12 10.67 19.86 50.32
C SER A 12 11.04 20.10 48.85
N VAL A 13 12.31 19.99 48.49
CA VAL A 13 12.80 20.13 47.10
C VAL A 13 12.26 19.00 46.21
N THR A 14 12.32 17.74 46.67
CA THR A 14 11.85 16.58 45.91
C THR A 14 10.34 16.61 45.65
N LEU A 15 9.53 17.06 46.61
CA LEU A 15 8.07 17.19 46.42
C LEU A 15 7.70 18.36 45.51
N LYS A 16 8.48 19.44 45.52
CA LYS A 16 8.32 20.56 44.57
C LYS A 16 8.65 20.10 43.15
N SER A 17 9.72 19.33 42.98
CA SER A 17 10.10 18.72 41.70
C SER A 17 9.06 17.70 41.20
N LEU A 18 8.49 16.85 42.07
CA LEU A 18 7.42 15.92 41.70
C LEU A 18 6.12 16.65 41.31
N GLY A 19 5.77 17.74 42.00
CA GLY A 19 4.67 18.61 41.61
C GLY A 19 4.87 19.27 40.24
N MET A 20 6.12 19.71 39.96
CA MET A 20 6.49 20.27 38.66
C MET A 20 6.49 19.23 37.54
N LEU A 21 6.97 18.00 37.79
CA LEU A 21 6.95 16.89 36.84
C LEU A 21 5.52 16.45 36.51
N ALA A 22 4.62 16.40 37.52
CA ALA A 22 3.21 16.11 37.31
C ALA A 22 2.49 17.22 36.51
N ASP A 23 2.81 18.49 36.75
CA ASP A 23 2.29 19.62 35.95
C ASP A 23 2.88 19.65 34.53
N GLN A 24 4.13 19.21 34.34
CA GLN A 24 4.74 19.02 33.03
C GLN A 24 4.12 17.83 32.28
N ALA A 25 3.79 16.73 32.97
CA ALA A 25 3.12 15.57 32.37
C ALA A 25 1.66 15.85 31.98
N ALA A 26 0.95 16.72 32.70
CA ALA A 26 -0.43 17.09 32.39
C ALA A 26 -0.57 18.18 31.31
N LYS A 27 0.50 18.92 30.99
CA LYS A 27 0.51 19.99 29.97
C LYS A 27 0.28 19.47 28.54
N PRO A 28 0.96 18.39 28.07
CA PRO A 28 0.70 17.79 26.76
C PRO A 28 -0.76 17.38 26.57
N GLY A 29 -1.36 16.66 27.55
CA GLY A 29 -2.75 16.21 27.47
C GLY A 29 -3.78 17.35 27.40
N ARG A 30 -3.51 18.51 28.05
CA ARG A 30 -4.40 19.70 27.94
C ARG A 30 -4.33 20.37 26.57
N LEU A 31 -3.14 20.42 25.96
CA LEU A 31 -2.94 20.98 24.63
C LEU A 31 -3.59 20.08 23.56
N GLU A 32 -3.46 18.76 23.71
CA GLU A 32 -4.12 17.77 22.87
C GLU A 32 -5.66 17.82 23.00
N LEU A 33 -6.21 17.83 24.21
CA LEU A 33 -7.67 17.94 24.41
C LEU A 33 -8.24 19.22 23.80
N SER A 34 -7.52 20.35 23.92
CA SER A 34 -7.92 21.62 23.29
C SER A 34 -7.87 21.55 21.76
N SER A 35 -6.91 20.81 21.20
CA SER A 35 -6.82 20.53 19.76
C SER A 35 -7.99 19.66 19.28
N LEU A 36 -8.28 18.56 20.00
CA LEU A 36 -9.40 17.66 19.72
C LEU A 36 -10.76 18.38 19.76
N ILE A 37 -10.97 19.26 20.74
CA ILE A 37 -12.19 20.08 20.84
C ILE A 37 -12.33 21.03 19.63
N ARG A 38 -11.24 21.70 19.21
CA ARG A 38 -11.26 22.56 18.02
C ARG A 38 -11.59 21.76 16.75
N LYS A 39 -10.99 20.58 16.59
CA LYS A 39 -11.26 19.67 15.47
C LYS A 39 -12.71 19.18 15.46
N ALA A 40 -13.26 18.81 16.62
CA ALA A 40 -14.66 18.41 16.77
C ALA A 40 -15.63 19.53 16.37
N LYS A 41 -15.38 20.78 16.79
CA LYS A 41 -16.18 21.95 16.39
C LYS A 41 -16.14 22.19 14.88
N SER A 42 -14.97 22.03 14.25
CA SER A 42 -14.83 22.14 12.78
C SER A 42 -15.67 21.07 12.04
N ILE A 43 -15.62 19.81 12.51
CA ILE A 43 -16.41 18.71 11.93
C ILE A 43 -17.91 18.93 12.14
N GLN A 44 -18.34 19.39 13.32
CA GLN A 44 -19.74 19.74 13.57
C GLN A 44 -20.25 20.82 12.61
N SER A 45 -19.43 21.83 12.30
CA SER A 45 -19.80 22.84 11.29
C SER A 45 -19.99 22.22 9.91
N ARG A 46 -19.03 21.40 9.46
CA ARG A 46 -19.11 20.68 8.18
C ARG A 46 -20.30 19.71 8.13
N MET A 47 -20.67 19.10 9.25
CA MET A 47 -21.86 18.25 9.36
C MET A 47 -23.16 19.04 9.18
N LYS A 48 -23.26 20.26 9.73
CA LYS A 48 -24.43 21.13 9.53
C LYS A 48 -24.61 21.48 8.05
N GLU A 49 -23.51 21.83 7.37
CA GLU A 49 -23.52 22.10 5.92
C GLU A 49 -23.89 20.85 5.12
N ALA A 50 -23.27 19.70 5.39
CA ALA A 50 -23.57 18.44 4.72
C ALA A 50 -25.04 18.03 4.92
N LYS A 51 -25.59 18.22 6.12
CA LYS A 51 -27.01 17.97 6.42
C LYS A 51 -27.92 18.86 5.58
N ALA A 52 -27.64 20.15 5.49
CA ALA A 52 -28.41 21.08 4.66
C ALA A 52 -28.37 20.67 3.17
N VAL A 53 -27.20 20.25 2.68
CA VAL A 53 -27.01 19.75 1.31
C VAL A 53 -27.80 18.44 1.07
N CYS A 54 -27.81 17.52 2.03
CA CYS A 54 -28.63 16.29 1.96
C CYS A 54 -30.12 16.61 1.91
N VAL A 55 -30.61 17.53 2.75
CA VAL A 55 -32.02 17.95 2.75
C VAL A 55 -32.40 18.56 1.40
N ALA A 56 -31.59 19.48 0.88
CA ALA A 56 -31.83 20.09 -0.44
C ALA A 56 -31.82 19.05 -1.58
N ALA A 57 -30.89 18.09 -1.54
CA ALA A 57 -30.85 17.00 -2.52
C ALA A 57 -32.07 16.07 -2.41
N SER A 58 -32.55 15.77 -1.20
CA SER A 58 -33.75 14.95 -0.99
C SER A 58 -35.02 15.61 -1.58
N ILE A 59 -35.14 16.93 -1.45
CA ILE A 59 -36.25 17.72 -2.02
C ILE A 59 -36.19 17.66 -3.55
N LYS A 60 -34.99 17.78 -4.16
CA LYS A 60 -34.81 17.61 -5.61
C LYS A 60 -35.19 16.21 -6.08
N VAL A 61 -34.75 15.16 -5.38
CA VAL A 61 -35.12 13.77 -5.72
C VAL A 61 -36.65 13.57 -5.66
N LYS A 62 -37.32 14.13 -4.66
CA LYS A 62 -38.79 14.08 -4.54
C LYS A 62 -39.49 14.83 -5.68
N ARG A 63 -39.02 16.03 -6.05
CA ARG A 63 -39.59 16.87 -7.10
C ARG A 63 -39.47 16.26 -8.51
N TYR A 64 -38.37 15.55 -8.80
CA TYR A 64 -38.08 15.00 -10.13
C TYR A 64 -38.29 13.47 -10.23
N ARG A 65 -39.06 12.87 -9.32
CA ARG A 65 -39.27 11.41 -9.24
C ARG A 65 -39.91 10.82 -10.51
N MET A 66 -40.67 11.61 -11.28
CA MET A 66 -41.39 11.17 -12.48
C MET A 66 -40.59 11.28 -13.79
N VAL A 67 -39.35 11.79 -13.76
CA VAL A 67 -38.50 11.90 -14.98
C VAL A 67 -37.45 10.77 -14.96
N PRO A 68 -37.59 9.71 -15.78
CA PRO A 68 -36.81 8.47 -15.64
C PRO A 68 -35.29 8.69 -15.66
N PHE A 69 -34.81 9.51 -16.58
CA PHE A 69 -33.38 9.75 -16.77
C PHE A 69 -32.78 10.69 -15.71
N TYR A 70 -33.54 11.70 -15.28
CA TYR A 70 -33.10 12.65 -14.24
C TYR A 70 -33.13 12.02 -12.84
N GLY A 71 -34.07 11.11 -12.58
CA GLY A 71 -34.21 10.41 -11.30
C GLY A 71 -32.97 9.59 -10.93
N ALA A 72 -32.36 8.87 -11.88
CA ALA A 72 -31.19 8.02 -11.61
C ALA A 72 -29.93 8.84 -11.25
N ARG A 73 -29.73 9.99 -11.91
CA ARG A 73 -28.60 10.89 -11.61
C ARG A 73 -28.78 11.57 -10.25
N LEU A 74 -29.98 12.05 -9.94
CA LEU A 74 -30.29 12.69 -8.66
C LEU A 74 -30.23 11.71 -7.49
N LYS A 75 -30.63 10.45 -7.67
CA LYS A 75 -30.48 9.39 -6.66
C LYS A 75 -29.00 9.09 -6.35
N ARG A 76 -28.12 9.04 -7.36
CA ARG A 76 -26.67 8.86 -7.17
C ARG A 76 -26.02 10.05 -6.45
N ASP A 77 -26.40 11.28 -6.82
CA ASP A 77 -25.93 12.49 -6.14
C ASP A 77 -26.38 12.53 -4.67
N TYR A 78 -27.65 12.21 -4.40
CA TYR A 78 -28.17 12.10 -3.03
C TYR A 78 -27.46 11.02 -2.21
N ALA A 79 -27.25 9.83 -2.76
CA ALA A 79 -26.53 8.74 -2.07
C ALA A 79 -25.09 9.14 -1.72
N THR A 80 -24.41 9.89 -2.60
CA THR A 80 -23.05 10.40 -2.35
C THR A 80 -23.03 11.40 -1.19
N LYS A 81 -24.02 12.30 -1.13
CA LYS A 81 -24.17 13.30 -0.07
C LYS A 81 -24.49 12.66 1.28
N VAL A 82 -25.40 11.68 1.31
CA VAL A 82 -25.73 10.90 2.51
C VAL A 82 -24.49 10.18 3.05
N ARG A 83 -23.71 9.54 2.17
CA ARG A 83 -22.46 8.87 2.56
C ARG A 83 -21.48 9.86 3.21
N ARG A 84 -21.30 11.04 2.62
CA ARG A 84 -20.41 12.07 3.17
C ARG A 84 -20.86 12.53 4.57
N TYR A 85 -22.16 12.64 4.80
CA TYR A 85 -22.71 12.97 6.12
C TYR A 85 -22.44 11.84 7.14
N GLN A 86 -22.60 10.58 6.74
CA GLN A 86 -22.32 9.41 7.59
C GLN A 86 -20.83 9.31 7.96
N GLU A 87 -19.91 9.60 7.02
CA GLU A 87 -18.47 9.66 7.29
C GLU A 87 -18.12 10.71 8.36
N LEU A 88 -18.67 11.92 8.24
CA LEU A 88 -18.44 12.98 9.22
C LEU A 88 -19.00 12.62 10.61
N GLN A 89 -20.13 11.90 10.65
CA GLN A 89 -20.69 11.40 11.91
C GLN A 89 -19.79 10.35 12.57
N ALA A 90 -19.17 9.46 11.78
CA ALA A 90 -18.21 8.48 12.28
C ALA A 90 -16.93 9.16 12.79
N GLU A 91 -16.40 10.15 12.04
CA GLU A 91 -15.23 10.94 12.44
C GLU A 91 -15.47 11.67 13.77
N LEU A 92 -16.66 12.26 13.95
CA LEU A 92 -17.03 12.94 15.19
C LEU A 92 -17.13 11.97 16.38
N LYS A 93 -17.70 10.77 16.18
CA LYS A 93 -17.75 9.73 17.22
C LYS A 93 -16.36 9.29 17.66
N LEU A 94 -15.44 9.10 16.71
CA LEU A 94 -14.06 8.71 17.02
C LEU A 94 -13.33 9.80 17.82
N LEU A 95 -13.52 11.08 17.46
CA LEU A 95 -12.94 12.19 18.22
C LEU A 95 -13.53 12.31 19.63
N ALA A 96 -14.83 12.05 19.79
CA ALA A 96 -15.46 12.02 21.11
C ALA A 96 -14.87 10.92 22.01
N LEU A 97 -14.64 9.72 21.47
CA LEU A 97 -13.99 8.62 22.19
C LEU A 97 -12.54 8.98 22.58
N ARG A 98 -11.78 9.59 21.68
CA ARG A 98 -10.41 10.05 22.00
C ARG A 98 -10.42 11.12 23.09
N ALA A 99 -11.33 12.09 23.01
CA ALA A 99 -11.46 13.14 24.02
C ALA A 99 -11.88 12.59 25.39
N GLN A 100 -12.76 11.58 25.43
CA GLN A 100 -13.12 10.86 26.66
C GLN A 100 -11.92 10.13 27.27
N ASN A 101 -11.10 9.48 26.44
CA ASN A 101 -9.89 8.81 26.91
C ASN A 101 -8.88 9.81 27.51
N GLU A 102 -8.61 10.92 26.81
CA GLU A 102 -7.74 11.98 27.33
C GLU A 102 -8.27 12.60 28.63
N GLN A 103 -9.58 12.83 28.72
CA GLN A 103 -10.21 13.33 29.93
C GLN A 103 -10.08 12.34 31.10
N PHE A 104 -10.25 11.04 30.83
CA PHE A 104 -10.07 9.98 31.81
C PHE A 104 -8.62 9.93 32.33
N THR A 105 -7.62 10.02 31.43
CA THR A 105 -6.21 10.12 31.81
C THR A 105 -5.94 11.34 32.70
N ILE A 106 -6.48 12.51 32.35
CA ILE A 106 -6.34 13.73 33.16
C ILE A 106 -6.96 13.56 34.55
N GLU A 107 -8.11 12.90 34.66
CA GLU A 107 -8.83 12.67 35.92
C GLU A 107 -8.13 11.63 36.81
N GLN A 108 -7.57 10.58 36.23
CA GLN A 108 -6.69 9.63 36.92
C GLN A 108 -5.45 10.34 37.49
N SER A 109 -4.77 11.18 36.71
CA SER A 109 -3.62 11.96 37.18
C SER A 109 -3.98 12.90 38.33
N ARG A 110 -5.16 13.54 38.29
CA ARG A 110 -5.67 14.39 39.39
C ARG A 110 -5.94 13.58 40.66
N THR A 111 -6.51 12.39 40.52
CA THR A 111 -6.81 11.50 41.65
C THR A 111 -5.52 11.01 42.32
N ILE A 112 -4.53 10.58 41.52
CA ILE A 112 -3.19 10.21 42.01
C ILE A 112 -2.57 11.38 42.78
N ARG A 113 -2.59 12.60 42.22
CA ARG A 113 -2.09 13.81 42.91
C ARG A 113 -2.80 14.08 44.23
N LYS A 114 -4.13 13.95 44.28
CA LYS A 114 -4.93 14.16 45.50
C LYS A 114 -4.56 13.14 46.58
N ASN A 115 -4.35 11.89 46.19
CA ASN A 115 -3.97 10.81 47.11
C ASN A 115 -2.55 11.01 47.63
N LEU A 116 -1.59 11.37 46.77
CA LEU A 116 -0.22 11.72 47.17
C LEU A 116 -0.19 12.91 48.14
N LEU A 117 -1.00 13.94 47.89
CA LEU A 117 -1.08 15.11 48.78
C LEU A 117 -1.69 14.76 50.15
N LYS A 118 -2.73 13.91 50.18
CA LYS A 118 -3.32 13.41 51.44
C LYS A 118 -2.32 12.56 52.23
N ALA A 119 -1.60 11.65 51.56
CA ALA A 119 -0.58 10.82 52.18
C ALA A 119 0.56 11.69 52.77
N TYR A 120 0.99 12.70 52.02
CA TYR A 120 1.96 13.68 52.50
C TYR A 120 1.45 14.47 53.73
N GLN A 121 0.22 14.97 53.69
CA GLN A 121 -0.37 15.71 54.81
C GLN A 121 -0.53 14.83 56.07
N ALA A 122 -0.92 13.56 55.91
CA ALA A 122 -1.02 12.59 57.00
C ALA A 122 0.35 12.22 57.61
N SER A 123 1.43 12.38 56.84
CA SER A 123 2.81 12.09 57.28
C SER A 123 3.47 13.24 58.05
N ARG A 124 2.87 14.44 58.11
CA ARG A 124 3.45 15.59 58.84
C ARG A 124 3.59 15.26 60.33
N GLY A 125 4.84 15.04 60.76
CA GLY A 125 5.23 14.80 62.15
C GLY A 125 5.82 13.41 62.43
N LYS A 126 5.86 12.50 61.46
CA LYS A 126 6.53 11.19 61.61
C LYS A 126 7.61 11.02 60.54
N PRO A 127 8.82 10.53 60.88
CA PRO A 127 9.84 10.23 59.88
C PRO A 127 9.29 9.21 58.87
N PHE A 128 9.51 9.47 57.58
CA PHE A 128 9.06 8.62 56.48
C PHE A 128 9.63 7.20 56.67
N GLY A 129 8.80 6.28 57.14
CA GLY A 129 9.13 4.86 57.22
C GLY A 129 9.14 4.21 55.83
N LEU A 130 10.00 3.21 55.66
CA LEU A 130 10.18 2.38 54.45
C LEU A 130 8.89 1.86 53.79
N THR A 131 7.76 1.84 54.51
CA THR A 131 6.45 1.43 54.02
C THR A 131 5.84 2.40 53.01
N ALA A 132 5.96 3.72 53.20
CA ALA A 132 5.38 4.70 52.28
C ALA A 132 6.10 4.74 50.92
N ALA A 133 7.42 4.50 50.90
CA ALA A 133 8.20 4.38 49.67
C ALA A 133 7.80 3.14 48.86
N LYS A 134 7.47 2.03 49.53
CA LYS A 134 6.93 0.83 48.88
C LYS A 134 5.55 1.06 48.28
N GLU A 135 4.67 1.78 48.96
CA GLU A 135 3.34 2.11 48.43
C GLU A 135 3.40 3.03 47.21
N VAL A 136 4.30 4.02 47.20
CA VAL A 136 4.53 4.88 46.02
C VAL A 136 5.10 4.08 44.85
N ALA A 137 6.09 3.21 45.09
CA ALA A 137 6.66 2.34 44.06
C ALA A 137 5.63 1.34 43.49
N GLU A 138 4.70 0.85 44.32
CA GLU A 138 3.65 -0.07 43.87
C GLU A 138 2.56 0.65 43.06
N LEU A 139 2.24 1.90 43.40
CA LEU A 139 1.36 2.75 42.58
C LEU A 139 1.98 3.07 41.22
N ASP A 140 3.29 3.29 41.16
CA ASP A 140 4.03 3.55 39.93
C ASP A 140 4.06 2.31 39.02
N LYS A 141 4.31 1.12 39.59
CA LYS A 141 4.20 -0.16 38.88
C LYS A 141 2.80 -0.43 38.33
N ARG A 142 1.75 -0.13 39.10
CA ARG A 142 0.35 -0.27 38.65
C ARG A 142 0.00 0.71 37.54
N ALA A 143 0.50 1.95 37.61
CA ALA A 143 0.34 2.93 36.55
C ALA A 143 1.03 2.47 35.26
N GLN A 144 2.28 1.98 35.35
CA GLN A 144 3.03 1.43 34.23
C GLN A 144 2.34 0.20 33.61
N PHE A 145 1.86 -0.73 34.44
CA PHE A 145 1.12 -1.91 33.98
C PHE A 145 -0.16 -1.56 33.23
N LEU A 146 -0.93 -0.57 33.73
CA LEU A 146 -2.13 -0.09 33.04
C LEU A 146 -1.80 0.58 31.72
N GLN A 147 -0.71 1.36 31.67
CA GLN A 147 -0.24 2.02 30.46
C GLN A 147 0.25 1.01 29.41
N ASP A 148 0.94 -0.05 29.84
CA ASP A 148 1.41 -1.13 28.98
C ASP A 148 0.27 -2.04 28.51
N THR A 149 -0.72 -2.32 29.36
CA THR A 149 -1.89 -3.16 29.03
C THR A 149 -2.82 -2.44 28.05
N LEU A 150 -3.12 -1.16 28.31
CA LEU A 150 -3.90 -0.32 27.39
C LEU A 150 -3.12 -0.04 26.10
N GLY A 151 -1.80 0.14 26.20
CA GLY A 151 -0.91 0.30 25.04
C GLY A 151 -0.81 -0.94 24.17
N LYS A 152 -0.94 -2.16 24.72
CA LYS A 152 -0.91 -3.44 23.99
C LYS A 152 -2.28 -3.84 23.44
N GLU A 153 -3.38 -3.54 24.13
CA GLU A 153 -4.74 -3.86 23.64
C GLU A 153 -5.25 -2.85 22.59
N MET A 154 -4.65 -1.67 22.46
CA MET A 154 -5.11 -0.60 21.56
C MET A 154 -4.18 -0.31 20.36
N GLN A 155 -3.24 -1.20 20.02
CA GLN A 155 -2.21 -0.96 18.98
C GLN A 155 -2.75 -0.77 17.56
N SER A 156 -4.05 -0.95 17.32
CA SER A 156 -4.67 -0.64 16.04
C SER A 156 -6.07 -0.06 16.26
N PRO A 157 -6.33 1.19 15.82
CA PRO A 157 -7.68 1.72 15.70
C PRO A 157 -8.62 0.79 14.91
N GLU A 158 -8.08 0.04 13.94
CA GLU A 158 -8.80 -0.94 13.14
C GLU A 158 -9.23 -2.18 13.95
N ALA A 159 -8.40 -2.66 14.88
CA ALA A 159 -8.74 -3.79 15.78
C ALA A 159 -9.86 -3.42 16.76
N LEU A 160 -9.85 -2.19 17.28
CA LEU A 160 -10.92 -1.66 18.12
C LEU A 160 -12.23 -1.47 17.32
N ILE A 161 -12.13 -1.00 16.06
CA ILE A 161 -13.25 -0.89 15.13
C ILE A 161 -13.84 -2.28 14.82
N ALA A 162 -13.01 -3.29 14.54
CA ALA A 162 -13.46 -4.66 14.27
C ALA A 162 -14.17 -5.30 15.47
N LYS A 163 -13.66 -5.06 16.69
CA LYS A 163 -14.26 -5.59 17.93
C LYS A 163 -15.58 -4.89 18.28
N LEU A 164 -15.67 -3.57 18.08
CA LEU A 164 -16.90 -2.79 18.28
C LEU A 164 -17.97 -3.10 17.22
N LEU A 165 -17.56 -3.35 15.96
CA LEU A 165 -18.47 -3.80 14.90
C LEU A 165 -18.99 -5.23 15.19
N GLY A 166 -18.14 -6.14 15.66
CA GLY A 166 -18.54 -7.48 16.09
C GLY A 166 -19.56 -7.47 17.24
N LEU A 167 -19.36 -6.62 18.26
CA LEU A 167 -20.32 -6.44 19.36
C LEU A 167 -21.63 -5.79 18.89
N SER A 168 -21.59 -4.92 17.88
CA SER A 168 -22.80 -4.37 17.26
C SER A 168 -23.58 -5.41 16.45
N GLN A 169 -22.88 -6.36 15.80
CA GLN A 169 -23.49 -7.47 15.08
C GLN A 169 -24.22 -8.44 16.03
N ILE A 170 -23.60 -8.73 17.18
CA ILE A 170 -24.19 -9.57 18.24
C ILE A 170 -25.41 -8.87 18.87
N ALA A 171 -25.36 -7.55 19.11
CA ALA A 171 -26.50 -6.78 19.59
C ALA A 171 -27.64 -6.69 18.55
N ILE A 172 -27.32 -6.66 17.25
CA ILE A 172 -28.30 -6.73 16.15
C ILE A 172 -28.92 -8.14 16.06
N GLN A 173 -28.15 -9.21 16.23
CA GLN A 173 -28.68 -10.58 16.26
C GLN A 173 -29.59 -10.83 17.47
N ILE A 174 -29.25 -10.31 18.66
CA ILE A 174 -30.09 -10.37 19.87
C ILE A 174 -31.37 -9.52 19.70
N SER A 175 -31.27 -8.39 18.98
CA SER A 175 -32.43 -7.55 18.62
C SER A 175 -33.31 -8.17 17.53
N GLN A 176 -32.78 -9.05 16.68
CA GLN A 176 -33.53 -9.73 15.61
C GLN A 176 -34.15 -11.05 16.08
N SER A 177 -33.65 -11.65 17.17
CA SER A 177 -34.26 -12.83 17.80
C SER A 177 -35.44 -12.50 18.72
N THR A 178 -35.88 -11.24 18.80
CA THR A 178 -36.94 -10.77 19.72
C THR A 178 -38.09 -10.02 19.04
N SER A 179 -38.28 -10.19 17.72
CA SER A 179 -39.51 -9.71 17.06
C SER A 179 -40.25 -10.87 16.39
N GLU A 180 -41.33 -11.31 17.03
CA GLU A 180 -42.39 -12.10 16.42
C GLU A 180 -43.09 -11.26 15.34
N ALA A 181 -42.97 -11.68 14.08
CA ALA A 181 -43.93 -11.38 13.02
C ALA A 181 -43.78 -12.43 11.91
N GLU A 182 -44.90 -13.04 11.54
CA GLU A 182 -45.06 -14.16 10.62
C GLU A 182 -44.45 -13.93 9.22
N PRO A 183 -43.87 -14.96 8.58
CA PRO A 183 -43.48 -14.90 7.19
C PRO A 183 -44.63 -15.27 6.24
N LEU A 184 -44.84 -14.43 5.24
CA LEU A 184 -45.62 -14.74 4.03
C LEU A 184 -44.88 -15.81 3.23
N ASN A 185 -45.51 -16.99 3.16
CA ASN A 185 -45.11 -18.14 2.37
C ASN A 185 -45.29 -17.82 0.87
N ILE A 186 -44.22 -17.89 0.08
CA ILE A 186 -44.32 -18.03 -1.38
C ILE A 186 -43.46 -19.22 -1.78
N ASP A 187 -44.18 -20.25 -2.23
CA ASP A 187 -43.73 -21.51 -2.78
C ASP A 187 -43.15 -21.30 -4.18
N TYR A 188 -41.95 -21.84 -4.41
CA TYR A 188 -41.39 -22.09 -5.74
C TYR A 188 -40.71 -23.46 -5.73
N THR A 189 -41.53 -24.50 -5.70
CA THR A 189 -41.14 -25.82 -6.18
C THR A 189 -41.46 -25.97 -7.67
N HIS A 190 -40.54 -26.64 -8.38
CA HIS A 190 -40.56 -27.07 -9.80
C HIS A 190 -40.23 -26.01 -10.86
N VAL A 191 -39.11 -26.19 -11.60
CA VAL A 191 -39.09 -26.66 -13.01
C VAL A 191 -37.69 -27.20 -13.37
N ASP A 192 -37.67 -28.53 -13.57
CA ASP A 192 -37.00 -29.38 -14.56
C ASP A 192 -35.56 -29.20 -15.07
N ASN A 193 -34.86 -30.33 -14.87
CA ASN A 193 -33.81 -30.96 -15.67
C ASN A 193 -33.98 -30.83 -17.20
N ALA A 194 -32.89 -30.48 -17.88
CA ALA A 194 -32.67 -30.85 -19.28
C ALA A 194 -31.18 -31.13 -19.56
N GLU A 195 -30.92 -32.27 -20.19
CA GLU A 195 -29.61 -32.79 -20.59
C GLU A 195 -28.95 -31.99 -21.73
N PRO A 196 -27.61 -32.06 -21.89
CA PRO A 196 -26.90 -31.29 -22.91
C PRO A 196 -26.94 -31.95 -24.31
N VAL A 197 -27.33 -31.16 -25.31
CA VAL A 197 -27.27 -31.47 -26.74
C VAL A 197 -25.82 -31.53 -27.22
N ARG A 198 -25.41 -32.65 -27.82
CA ARG A 198 -24.13 -32.81 -28.52
C ARG A 198 -24.21 -32.24 -29.93
N PHE A 199 -23.31 -31.32 -30.28
CA PHE A 199 -23.05 -30.92 -31.67
C PHE A 199 -21.67 -31.41 -32.13
N ASN A 200 -21.67 -32.28 -33.13
CA ASN A 200 -20.49 -32.61 -33.93
C ASN A 200 -20.18 -31.45 -34.90
N ARG A 201 -18.92 -31.02 -34.97
CA ARG A 201 -18.41 -30.19 -36.07
C ARG A 201 -17.15 -30.80 -36.70
N PRO A 202 -16.98 -30.70 -38.03
CA PRO A 202 -15.92 -31.36 -38.76
C PRO A 202 -14.58 -30.62 -38.64
N VAL A 203 -13.50 -31.40 -38.67
CA VAL A 203 -12.11 -30.96 -38.65
C VAL A 203 -11.75 -30.30 -39.98
N VAL A 204 -11.46 -29.00 -39.97
CA VAL A 204 -10.80 -28.30 -41.08
C VAL A 204 -9.35 -28.00 -40.70
N LYS A 205 -8.42 -28.58 -41.45
CA LYS A 205 -6.99 -28.28 -41.38
C LYS A 205 -6.70 -26.96 -42.11
N SER A 206 -6.19 -25.93 -41.44
CA SER A 206 -5.42 -24.87 -42.13
C SER A 206 -4.42 -24.11 -41.24
N LYS A 207 -3.18 -24.06 -41.77
CA LYS A 207 -2.06 -23.11 -41.75
C LYS A 207 -1.96 -21.99 -40.68
N SER A 208 -0.79 -21.98 -40.02
CA SER A 208 -0.09 -20.89 -39.29
C SER A 208 -0.93 -19.92 -38.44
N LYS A 209 -1.18 -20.29 -37.18
CA LYS A 209 -1.66 -19.38 -36.11
C LYS A 209 -0.52 -18.48 -35.61
N SER A 210 -0.35 -17.32 -36.24
CA SER A 210 0.37 -16.19 -35.62
C SER A 210 -0.56 -15.48 -34.64
N ALA A 211 -0.30 -15.72 -33.34
CA ALA A 211 -0.60 -14.90 -32.17
C ALA A 211 -1.93 -14.09 -32.14
N GLN A 212 -3.04 -14.77 -31.88
CA GLN A 212 -4.27 -14.14 -31.34
C GLN A 212 -4.18 -14.15 -29.83
N LEU A 213 -4.14 -12.99 -29.15
CA LEU A 213 -4.22 -13.00 -27.68
C LEU A 213 -4.79 -11.71 -27.08
N ALA A 214 -6.12 -11.60 -27.14
CA ALA A 214 -6.89 -11.16 -25.99
C ALA A 214 -7.17 -12.41 -25.12
N LEU A 215 -6.32 -12.70 -24.12
CA LEU A 215 -6.75 -13.56 -23.03
C LEU A 215 -7.74 -12.77 -22.19
N ASP A 216 -9.01 -12.92 -22.49
CA ASP A 216 -10.02 -12.71 -21.47
C ASP A 216 -9.89 -13.85 -20.45
N PHE A 217 -10.02 -13.52 -19.17
CA PHE A 217 -9.83 -14.49 -18.08
C PHE A 217 -10.77 -15.72 -18.19
N ASP A 218 -11.91 -15.57 -18.88
CA ASP A 218 -12.90 -16.61 -19.15
C ASP A 218 -12.75 -17.28 -20.53
N GLY A 219 -11.83 -16.82 -21.37
CA GLY A 219 -11.55 -17.44 -22.67
C GLY A 219 -12.66 -17.29 -23.72
N THR A 220 -13.63 -16.39 -23.52
CA THR A 220 -14.82 -16.23 -24.39
C THR A 220 -14.73 -15.07 -25.40
N GLY A 221 -13.60 -14.38 -25.49
CA GLY A 221 -13.46 -13.17 -26.31
C GLY A 221 -13.76 -13.39 -27.80
N GLN A 222 -14.84 -12.77 -28.30
CA GLN A 222 -15.11 -12.65 -29.72
C GLN A 222 -14.05 -11.75 -30.37
N VAL A 223 -13.34 -12.31 -31.35
CA VAL A 223 -12.24 -11.64 -32.07
C VAL A 223 -12.77 -11.06 -33.37
N GLU A 224 -13.48 -9.92 -33.32
CA GLU A 224 -13.86 -9.18 -34.53
C GLU A 224 -13.75 -7.66 -34.31
N GLU A 225 -12.51 -7.18 -34.26
CA GLU A 225 -12.10 -5.84 -34.69
C GLU A 225 -10.64 -6.01 -35.13
N GLU A 226 -10.24 -5.48 -36.28
CA GLU A 226 -8.83 -5.51 -36.73
C GLU A 226 -7.90 -5.20 -35.55
N GLU A 227 -7.10 -6.18 -35.11
CA GLU A 227 -6.42 -6.14 -33.80
C GLU A 227 -5.67 -4.81 -33.64
N ARG A 228 -6.21 -3.93 -32.80
CA ARG A 228 -5.62 -2.61 -32.53
C ARG A 228 -4.50 -2.80 -31.52
N ILE A 229 -3.29 -2.35 -31.86
CA ILE A 229 -2.16 -2.29 -30.93
C ILE A 229 -2.05 -0.87 -30.38
N TRP A 230 -2.38 -0.68 -29.11
CA TRP A 230 -2.22 0.60 -28.43
C TRP A 230 -0.75 0.90 -28.14
N LEU A 231 -0.33 2.14 -28.40
CA LEU A 231 1.07 2.56 -28.30
C LEU A 231 1.38 3.22 -26.95
N PRO A 232 2.38 2.71 -26.18
CA PRO A 232 2.80 3.26 -24.90
C PRO A 232 3.75 4.46 -25.09
N VAL A 233 3.21 5.53 -25.67
CA VAL A 233 3.94 6.73 -26.03
C VAL A 233 3.35 7.95 -25.33
N SER A 234 4.21 8.90 -24.94
CA SER A 234 3.77 10.14 -24.31
C SER A 234 2.84 10.95 -25.22
N VAL A 235 1.91 11.69 -24.59
CA VAL A 235 0.98 12.58 -25.29
C VAL A 235 1.73 13.67 -26.08
N SER A 236 2.90 14.12 -25.61
CA SER A 236 3.73 15.09 -26.32
C SER A 236 4.23 14.60 -27.68
N ARG A 237 4.32 13.28 -27.88
CA ARG A 237 4.75 12.66 -29.14
C ARG A 237 3.60 12.37 -30.11
N THR A 238 2.38 12.83 -29.81
CA THR A 238 1.20 12.51 -30.63
C THR A 238 1.36 12.88 -32.09
N HIS A 239 1.89 14.07 -32.38
CA HIS A 239 2.07 14.52 -33.76
C HIS A 239 3.09 13.66 -34.53
N GLU A 240 4.26 13.43 -33.94
CA GLU A 240 5.33 12.58 -34.50
C GLU A 240 4.82 11.17 -34.81
N VAL A 241 4.17 10.53 -33.84
CA VAL A 241 3.71 9.13 -33.96
C VAL A 241 2.59 9.00 -35.00
N ARG A 242 1.74 10.03 -35.17
CA ARG A 242 0.74 10.06 -36.25
C ARG A 242 1.36 10.19 -37.63
N GLN A 243 2.46 10.93 -37.78
CA GLN A 243 3.19 11.00 -39.07
C GLN A 243 3.77 9.63 -39.48
N LEU A 244 4.06 8.76 -38.51
CA LEU A 244 4.48 7.38 -38.75
C LEU A 244 3.30 6.43 -39.07
N GLY A 245 2.07 6.94 -39.16
CA GLY A 245 0.88 6.17 -39.54
C GLY A 245 0.04 5.65 -38.37
N ALA A 246 0.27 6.12 -37.14
CA ALA A 246 -0.62 5.79 -36.03
C ALA A 246 -1.98 6.51 -36.14
N ASN A 247 -3.03 5.79 -35.75
CA ASN A 247 -4.38 6.31 -35.64
C ASN A 247 -4.62 6.91 -34.26
N LEU A 248 -5.47 7.92 -34.20
CA LEU A 248 -5.92 8.55 -32.95
C LEU A 248 -7.38 8.16 -32.71
N ASP A 249 -7.67 7.58 -31.55
CA ASP A 249 -9.03 7.26 -31.12
C ASP A 249 -9.48 8.20 -29.99
N ALA A 250 -10.25 9.22 -30.34
CA ALA A 250 -10.75 10.21 -29.38
C ALA A 250 -11.74 9.61 -28.35
N SER A 251 -12.31 8.42 -28.63
CA SER A 251 -13.20 7.72 -27.70
C SER A 251 -12.45 6.94 -26.62
N ALA A 252 -11.15 6.69 -26.83
CA ALA A 252 -10.32 5.96 -25.87
C ALA A 252 -10.20 6.72 -24.53
N PRO A 253 -10.07 6.00 -23.40
CA PRO A 253 -9.99 6.61 -22.08
C PRO A 253 -8.94 7.72 -22.00
N ARG A 254 -9.36 8.91 -21.54
CA ARG A 254 -8.50 10.12 -21.47
C ARG A 254 -7.24 9.97 -20.61
N ARG A 255 -7.19 8.95 -19.75
CA ARG A 255 -6.07 8.75 -18.83
C ARG A 255 -4.83 8.15 -19.51
N GLY A 256 -4.87 7.75 -20.77
CA GLY A 256 -3.66 7.36 -21.48
C GLY A 256 -3.65 7.71 -22.96
N SER A 257 -2.53 7.35 -23.61
CA SER A 257 -2.29 7.56 -25.04
C SER A 257 -3.50 7.09 -25.84
N GLN A 258 -3.97 7.91 -26.76
CA GLN A 258 -5.10 7.56 -27.61
C GLN A 258 -4.63 6.98 -28.96
N LEU A 259 -3.34 6.65 -29.05
CA LEU A 259 -2.70 6.23 -30.28
C LEU A 259 -2.64 4.71 -30.40
N TRP A 260 -2.94 4.23 -31.60
CA TRP A 260 -2.90 2.81 -31.92
C TRP A 260 -2.52 2.59 -33.38
N VAL A 261 -2.08 1.38 -33.71
CA VAL A 261 -1.89 0.91 -35.09
C VAL A 261 -2.61 -0.42 -35.30
N PRO A 262 -3.14 -0.71 -36.49
CA PRO A 262 -3.59 -2.06 -36.81
C PRO A 262 -2.38 -3.00 -36.87
N VAL A 263 -2.55 -4.27 -36.48
CA VAL A 263 -1.48 -5.29 -36.54
C VAL A 263 -0.79 -5.32 -37.91
N SER A 264 -1.52 -5.14 -39.01
CA SER A 264 -0.99 -5.10 -40.38
C SER A 264 0.05 -4.00 -40.61
N GLN A 265 0.01 -2.90 -39.85
CA GLN A 265 0.90 -1.75 -39.97
C GLN A 265 1.96 -1.66 -38.86
N ARG A 266 2.08 -2.67 -38.00
CA ARG A 266 3.02 -2.67 -36.85
C ARG A 266 4.47 -2.33 -37.25
N HIS A 267 4.90 -2.78 -38.43
CA HIS A 267 6.26 -2.59 -38.94
C HIS A 267 6.65 -1.11 -39.12
N LYS A 268 5.67 -0.20 -39.30
CA LYS A 268 5.92 1.24 -39.46
C LYS A 268 6.35 1.92 -38.16
N VAL A 269 5.96 1.36 -37.02
CA VAL A 269 6.17 1.92 -35.68
C VAL A 269 6.85 0.94 -34.75
N GLU A 270 7.68 0.05 -35.30
CA GLU A 270 8.29 -1.10 -34.62
C GLU A 270 8.91 -0.74 -33.25
N HIS A 271 9.69 0.33 -33.20
CA HIS A 271 10.36 0.79 -31.98
C HIS A 271 9.41 1.41 -30.93
N LEU A 272 8.18 1.76 -31.32
CA LEU A 272 7.14 2.31 -30.46
C LEU A 272 6.13 1.25 -30.01
N LEU A 273 6.16 0.05 -30.59
CA LEU A 273 5.27 -1.03 -30.20
C LEU A 273 5.52 -1.43 -28.73
N PRO A 274 4.48 -1.88 -28.02
CA PRO A 274 4.68 -2.60 -26.76
C PRO A 274 5.57 -3.82 -26.98
N LEU A 275 6.34 -4.20 -25.95
CA LEU A 275 7.39 -5.21 -26.04
C LEU A 275 6.87 -6.57 -26.53
N ALA A 276 5.64 -6.96 -26.19
CA ALA A 276 5.03 -8.21 -26.66
C ALA A 276 4.72 -8.23 -28.17
N PHE A 277 4.64 -7.06 -28.82
CA PHE A 277 4.29 -6.94 -30.24
C PHE A 277 5.49 -6.67 -31.15
N ARG A 278 6.67 -6.39 -30.59
CA ARG A 278 7.92 -6.16 -31.35
C ARG A 278 8.39 -7.42 -32.06
N ARG A 279 8.95 -7.32 -33.25
CA ARG A 279 9.53 -8.44 -34.01
C ARG A 279 10.53 -9.22 -33.17
N GLU A 280 11.46 -8.51 -32.53
CA GLU A 280 12.39 -9.07 -31.57
C GLU A 280 11.74 -9.14 -30.19
N ALA A 281 11.48 -10.38 -29.72
CA ALA A 281 10.85 -10.61 -28.44
C ALA A 281 11.82 -10.22 -27.32
N THR A 282 11.37 -9.29 -26.47
CA THR A 282 12.05 -9.07 -25.19
C THR A 282 11.78 -10.27 -24.30
N GLN A 283 12.84 -10.99 -23.91
CA GLN A 283 12.72 -12.04 -22.91
C GLN A 283 12.61 -11.39 -21.53
N PHE A 284 11.62 -11.81 -20.77
CA PHE A 284 11.46 -11.43 -19.37
C PHE A 284 11.75 -12.62 -18.49
N GLU A 285 12.50 -12.37 -17.44
CA GLU A 285 12.67 -13.31 -16.35
C GLU A 285 11.60 -13.05 -15.29
N PHE A 286 11.19 -14.10 -14.59
CA PHE A 286 10.22 -14.02 -13.51
C PHE A 286 10.82 -14.59 -12.22
N PRO A 287 11.99 -14.08 -11.76
CA PRO A 287 12.61 -14.61 -10.56
C PRO A 287 11.72 -14.27 -9.36
N PRO A 288 11.61 -15.18 -8.38
CA PRO A 288 11.13 -14.79 -7.07
C PRO A 288 12.03 -13.68 -6.50
N ILE A 289 11.42 -12.75 -5.74
CA ILE A 289 12.16 -11.70 -5.03
C ILE A 289 13.22 -12.37 -4.15
N ARG A 290 14.49 -11.94 -4.23
CA ARG A 290 15.61 -12.55 -3.50
C ARG A 290 15.35 -12.55 -1.99
N HIS A 291 15.91 -13.55 -1.32
CA HIS A 291 15.89 -13.62 0.13
C HIS A 291 16.53 -12.36 0.73
N ASN A 292 16.00 -11.87 1.86
CA ASN A 292 16.37 -10.60 2.51
C ASN A 292 16.18 -9.31 1.70
N ALA A 293 15.74 -9.37 0.42
CA ALA A 293 15.41 -8.20 -0.39
C ALA A 293 13.91 -7.88 -0.43
N VAL A 294 13.09 -8.64 0.32
CA VAL A 294 11.63 -8.43 0.36
C VAL A 294 11.33 -7.06 0.94
N GLY A 295 10.65 -6.24 0.15
CA GLY A 295 10.33 -4.87 0.55
C GLY A 295 11.45 -3.87 0.32
N GLN A 296 12.59 -4.25 -0.27
CA GLN A 296 13.64 -3.34 -0.73
C GLN A 296 13.33 -2.84 -2.15
N ASN A 297 12.52 -1.79 -2.24
CA ASN A 297 12.10 -1.14 -3.49
C ASN A 297 12.16 0.38 -3.36
N LEU A 298 12.02 1.12 -4.46
CA LEU A 298 12.18 2.58 -4.43
C LEU A 298 11.11 3.25 -3.55
N TRP A 299 9.91 2.68 -3.47
CA TRP A 299 8.81 3.22 -2.66
C TRP A 299 9.04 3.06 -1.15
N SER A 300 9.72 2.01 -0.72
CA SER A 300 10.00 1.78 0.70
C SER A 300 11.27 2.48 1.18
N VAL A 301 12.22 2.73 0.28
CA VAL A 301 13.49 3.41 0.58
C VAL A 301 13.31 4.93 0.59
N PHE A 302 12.72 5.51 -0.46
CA PHE A 302 12.63 6.96 -0.60
C PHE A 302 11.32 7.53 -0.10
N ASP A 303 11.31 8.84 0.13
CA ASP A 303 10.10 9.53 0.52
C ASP A 303 9.01 9.46 -0.58
N LYS A 304 7.78 9.75 -0.14
CA LYS A 304 6.61 9.67 -1.00
C LYS A 304 6.70 10.59 -2.21
N ASP A 305 7.30 11.77 -2.06
CA ASP A 305 7.37 12.77 -3.11
C ASP A 305 8.38 12.38 -4.19
N THR A 306 9.53 11.85 -3.80
CA THR A 306 10.51 11.22 -4.68
C THR A 306 9.85 10.11 -5.50
N TRP A 307 9.20 9.15 -4.83
CA TRP A 307 8.55 8.04 -5.56
C TRP A 307 7.45 8.53 -6.49
N ASN A 308 6.64 9.50 -6.03
CA ASN A 308 5.61 10.08 -6.88
C ASN A 308 6.21 10.71 -8.13
N HIS A 309 7.27 11.51 -7.99
CA HIS A 309 7.97 12.10 -9.14
C HIS A 309 8.45 11.04 -10.13
N ILE A 310 9.14 10.01 -9.64
CA ILE A 310 9.66 8.91 -10.46
C ILE A 310 8.52 8.22 -11.22
N ARG A 311 7.51 7.74 -10.49
CA ARG A 311 6.45 6.92 -11.10
C ARG A 311 5.54 7.74 -12.02
N THR A 312 5.19 8.98 -11.67
CA THR A 312 4.32 9.79 -12.53
C THR A 312 5.03 10.19 -13.81
N THR A 313 6.32 10.52 -13.72
CA THR A 313 7.12 10.81 -14.92
C THR A 313 7.24 9.59 -15.82
N ALA A 314 7.46 8.40 -15.25
CA ALA A 314 7.44 7.14 -16.01
C ALA A 314 6.07 6.93 -16.68
N TYR A 315 4.97 7.13 -15.97
CA TYR A 315 3.62 7.02 -16.53
C TYR A 315 3.39 7.97 -17.69
N ASP A 316 3.76 9.24 -17.54
CA ASP A 316 3.57 10.26 -18.59
C ASP A 316 4.39 9.95 -19.85
N ARG A 317 5.60 9.40 -19.69
CA ARG A 317 6.45 8.97 -20.81
C ARG A 317 5.89 7.77 -21.55
N ALA A 318 5.29 6.83 -20.83
CA ALA A 318 4.60 5.67 -21.40
C ALA A 318 3.18 6.00 -21.87
N GLY A 319 2.73 7.24 -21.75
CA GLY A 319 1.34 7.63 -22.05
C GLY A 319 0.33 6.85 -21.23
N HIS A 320 0.65 6.51 -19.98
CA HIS A 320 -0.17 5.72 -19.05
C HIS A 320 -0.68 4.42 -19.67
N ARG A 321 0.13 3.77 -20.50
CA ARG A 321 -0.14 2.45 -21.07
C ARG A 321 0.96 1.47 -20.73
N CYS A 322 0.59 0.20 -20.67
CA CYS A 322 1.54 -0.87 -20.46
C CYS A 322 2.58 -0.91 -21.58
N GLN A 323 3.86 -0.80 -21.23
CA GLN A 323 4.98 -0.96 -22.16
C GLN A 323 5.11 -2.39 -22.66
N ILE A 324 4.52 -3.38 -21.98
CA ILE A 324 4.55 -4.78 -22.40
C ILE A 324 3.44 -5.09 -23.41
N CYS A 325 2.19 -4.73 -23.11
CA CYS A 325 1.03 -5.15 -23.91
C CYS A 325 0.15 -4.01 -24.45
N GLY A 326 0.45 -2.75 -24.15
CA GLY A 326 -0.33 -1.58 -24.59
C GLY A 326 -1.66 -1.35 -23.84
N LYS A 327 -2.12 -2.32 -23.04
CA LYS A 327 -3.38 -2.24 -22.29
C LYS A 327 -3.30 -1.32 -21.06
N GLN A 328 -4.47 -1.06 -20.50
CA GLN A 328 -4.72 -0.34 -19.25
C GLN A 328 -5.59 -1.22 -18.34
N GLY A 329 -5.38 -1.16 -17.02
CA GLY A 329 -6.13 -1.96 -16.04
C GLY A 329 -5.72 -3.43 -16.04
N GLY A 330 -6.67 -4.32 -15.79
CA GLY A 330 -6.41 -5.76 -15.79
C GLY A 330 -7.68 -6.56 -15.54
N SER A 331 -7.95 -7.56 -16.37
CA SER A 331 -9.09 -8.46 -16.25
C SER A 331 -8.97 -9.31 -14.99
N LEU A 332 -7.80 -9.92 -14.75
CA LEU A 332 -7.54 -10.67 -13.52
C LEU A 332 -7.60 -9.71 -12.33
N TYR A 333 -6.89 -8.58 -12.40
CA TYR A 333 -6.87 -7.59 -11.33
C TYR A 333 -8.27 -7.13 -10.92
N SER A 334 -9.15 -6.87 -11.90
CA SER A 334 -10.54 -6.45 -11.64
C SER A 334 -11.37 -7.50 -10.90
N ARG A 335 -11.05 -8.78 -11.07
CA ARG A 335 -11.75 -9.89 -10.41
C ARG A 335 -11.23 -10.16 -9.00
N ILE A 336 -9.96 -9.84 -8.73
CA ILE A 336 -9.29 -10.12 -7.45
C ILE A 336 -9.10 -8.87 -6.58
N SER A 337 -9.67 -7.74 -6.98
CA SER A 337 -9.57 -6.47 -6.25
C SER A 337 -10.94 -6.00 -5.78
N THR A 338 -10.95 -5.35 -4.62
CA THR A 338 -12.14 -4.66 -4.11
C THR A 338 -12.48 -3.44 -4.96
N ALA A 339 -13.73 -2.97 -4.88
CA ALA A 339 -14.15 -1.75 -5.56
C ALA A 339 -13.35 -0.51 -5.13
N GLU A 340 -12.90 -0.47 -3.87
CA GLU A 340 -12.09 0.65 -3.36
C GLU A 340 -10.64 0.58 -3.88
N GLU A 341 -10.05 -0.61 -3.95
CA GLU A 341 -8.73 -0.81 -4.60
C GLU A 341 -8.79 -0.43 -6.07
N LEU A 342 -9.83 -0.80 -6.81
CA LEU A 342 -9.99 -0.41 -8.22
C LEU A 342 -10.16 1.10 -8.41
N LYS A 343 -10.80 1.77 -7.45
CA LYS A 343 -10.98 3.23 -7.49
C LYS A 343 -9.68 3.99 -7.20
N ARG A 344 -8.86 3.46 -6.28
CA ARG A 344 -7.57 4.07 -5.89
C ARG A 344 -6.43 3.66 -6.83
N GLY A 345 -6.50 2.46 -7.38
CA GLY A 345 -5.53 1.88 -8.28
C GLY A 345 -5.50 2.63 -9.59
N GLY A 346 -4.32 3.11 -9.98
CA GLY A 346 -4.09 3.62 -11.33
C GLY A 346 -4.39 2.56 -12.39
N VAL A 347 -4.49 3.00 -13.64
CA VAL A 347 -4.63 2.09 -14.80
C VAL A 347 -3.34 1.34 -15.13
N VAL A 348 -2.22 1.81 -14.60
CA VAL A 348 -0.89 1.23 -14.74
C VAL A 348 -0.13 1.36 -13.43
N ASP A 349 0.91 0.54 -13.28
CA ASP A 349 1.89 0.57 -12.20
C ASP A 349 3.30 0.76 -12.76
N CYS A 350 4.21 1.23 -11.91
CA CYS A 350 5.65 1.30 -12.20
C CYS A 350 6.31 0.09 -11.55
N HIS A 351 6.77 -0.85 -12.36
CA HIS A 351 7.48 -2.04 -11.94
C HIS A 351 8.99 -1.84 -12.08
N GLU A 352 9.73 -2.25 -11.06
CA GLU A 352 11.19 -2.19 -11.03
C GLU A 352 11.76 -3.51 -11.51
N VAL A 353 12.67 -3.46 -12.49
CA VAL A 353 13.42 -4.62 -12.96
C VAL A 353 14.81 -4.57 -12.36
N TRP A 354 15.13 -5.59 -11.56
CA TRP A 354 16.37 -5.69 -10.80
C TRP A 354 17.26 -6.78 -11.37
N GLU A 355 18.57 -6.53 -11.38
CA GLU A 355 19.63 -7.53 -11.53
C GLU A 355 20.27 -7.77 -10.17
N TRP A 356 20.71 -9.01 -9.94
CA TRP A 356 21.22 -9.46 -8.66
C TRP A 356 22.59 -10.08 -8.86
N GLU A 357 23.59 -9.55 -8.16
CA GLU A 357 24.98 -9.97 -8.28
C GLU A 357 25.54 -10.25 -6.87
N PRO A 358 25.58 -11.53 -6.43
CA PRO A 358 26.27 -11.89 -5.20
C PRO A 358 27.75 -11.51 -5.27
N SER A 359 28.31 -11.07 -4.15
CA SER A 359 29.74 -10.74 -4.08
C SER A 359 30.59 -12.01 -4.20
N ALA A 360 31.65 -11.95 -5.00
CA ALA A 360 32.63 -13.02 -5.12
C ALA A 360 33.53 -13.13 -3.87
N ASP A 361 33.70 -12.03 -3.13
CA ASP A 361 34.59 -11.94 -1.98
C ASP A 361 33.87 -12.30 -0.66
N ASP A 362 32.57 -11.97 -0.54
CA ASP A 362 31.74 -12.30 0.62
C ASP A 362 30.37 -12.80 0.16
N ALA A 363 30.15 -14.12 0.24
CA ALA A 363 28.91 -14.75 -0.18
C ALA A 363 27.65 -14.22 0.56
N ARG A 364 27.82 -13.55 1.71
CA ARG A 364 26.70 -12.95 2.46
C ARG A 364 26.30 -11.57 1.98
N LYS A 365 27.02 -11.00 1.02
CA LYS A 365 26.74 -9.68 0.45
C LYS A 365 26.46 -9.78 -1.04
N GLY A 366 25.77 -8.78 -1.59
CA GLY A 366 25.56 -8.67 -3.02
C GLY A 366 25.07 -7.29 -3.44
N VAL A 367 24.92 -7.11 -4.74
CA VAL A 367 24.38 -5.90 -5.36
C VAL A 367 22.99 -6.19 -5.93
N GLN A 368 22.01 -5.38 -5.54
CA GLN A 368 20.70 -5.26 -6.16
C GLN A 368 20.73 -4.04 -7.10
N ARG A 369 20.91 -4.26 -8.40
CA ARG A 369 21.08 -3.19 -9.39
C ARG A 369 19.79 -2.91 -10.15
N LEU A 370 19.32 -1.67 -10.12
CA LEU A 370 18.14 -1.27 -10.90
C LEU A 370 18.51 -1.27 -12.38
N LYS A 371 17.90 -2.15 -13.18
CA LYS A 371 18.17 -2.22 -14.63
C LYS A 371 17.26 -1.32 -15.43
N ARG A 372 15.98 -1.24 -15.05
CA ARG A 372 14.98 -0.39 -15.68
C ARG A 372 13.72 -0.25 -14.84
N LEU A 373 12.97 0.83 -15.10
CA LEU A 373 11.58 0.97 -14.71
C LEU A 373 10.67 0.62 -15.90
N LEU A 374 9.62 -0.16 -15.63
CA LEU A 374 8.61 -0.53 -16.61
C LEU A 374 7.24 -0.05 -16.17
N VAL A 375 6.55 0.69 -17.03
CA VAL A 375 5.14 0.99 -16.84
C VAL A 375 4.32 -0.19 -17.35
N VAL A 376 3.55 -0.82 -16.47
CA VAL A 376 2.81 -2.06 -16.77
C VAL A 376 1.36 -1.94 -16.37
N CYS A 377 0.46 -2.61 -17.10
CA CYS A 377 -0.92 -2.76 -16.65
C CYS A 377 -0.97 -3.72 -15.45
N LYS A 378 -2.09 -3.77 -14.74
CA LYS A 378 -2.23 -4.56 -13.50
C LYS A 378 -2.03 -6.06 -13.73
N ASP A 379 -2.52 -6.59 -14.84
CA ASP A 379 -2.33 -8.02 -15.18
C ASP A 379 -0.86 -8.33 -15.50
N CYS A 380 -0.20 -7.49 -16.32
CA CYS A 380 1.23 -7.62 -16.58
C CYS A 380 2.08 -7.38 -15.33
N HIS A 381 1.61 -6.61 -14.36
CA HIS A 381 2.32 -6.44 -13.09
C HIS A 381 2.25 -7.73 -12.25
N MET A 382 1.08 -8.36 -12.19
CA MET A 382 0.85 -9.59 -11.43
C MET A 382 1.69 -10.77 -11.94
N MET A 383 2.12 -10.79 -13.20
CA MET A 383 2.98 -11.87 -13.69
C MET A 383 4.40 -11.85 -13.09
N PHE A 384 4.87 -10.69 -12.61
CA PHE A 384 6.12 -10.57 -11.84
C PHE A 384 5.90 -10.87 -10.35
N HIS A 385 4.67 -10.71 -9.85
CA HIS A 385 4.30 -10.92 -8.45
C HIS A 385 3.24 -12.02 -8.30
N GLU A 386 3.51 -13.20 -8.86
CA GLU A 386 2.55 -14.31 -8.88
C GLU A 386 2.11 -14.73 -7.48
N GLY A 387 3.03 -14.83 -6.50
CA GLY A 387 2.67 -15.17 -5.13
C GLY A 387 1.61 -14.23 -4.53
N PHE A 388 1.76 -12.92 -4.77
CA PHE A 388 0.78 -11.91 -4.35
C PHE A 388 -0.53 -12.04 -5.13
N ALA A 389 -0.46 -12.25 -6.44
CA ALA A 389 -1.65 -12.43 -7.29
C ALA A 389 -2.49 -13.64 -6.87
N LEU A 390 -1.85 -14.77 -6.57
CA LEU A 390 -2.50 -15.99 -6.12
C LEU A 390 -3.09 -15.85 -4.71
N TRP A 391 -2.40 -15.17 -3.81
CA TRP A 391 -2.93 -14.84 -2.49
C TRP A 391 -4.20 -13.97 -2.60
N LYS A 392 -4.15 -12.90 -3.40
CA LYS A 392 -5.33 -12.05 -3.68
C LYS A 392 -6.48 -12.81 -4.33
N ALA A 393 -6.19 -13.73 -5.24
CA ALA A 393 -7.22 -14.59 -5.83
C ALA A 393 -7.93 -15.42 -4.75
N THR A 394 -7.17 -16.04 -3.83
CA THR A 394 -7.74 -16.78 -2.69
C THR A 394 -8.59 -15.88 -1.79
N GLU A 395 -8.11 -14.69 -1.42
CA GLU A 395 -8.88 -13.73 -0.60
C GLU A 395 -10.20 -13.32 -1.27
N ALA A 396 -10.19 -13.15 -2.59
CA ALA A 396 -11.36 -12.75 -3.37
C ALA A 396 -12.32 -13.91 -3.69
N GLY A 397 -12.03 -15.14 -3.25
CA GLY A 397 -12.82 -16.33 -3.59
C GLY A 397 -12.71 -16.74 -5.06
N VAL A 398 -11.67 -16.27 -5.76
CA VAL A 398 -11.35 -16.68 -7.14
C VAL A 398 -10.52 -17.95 -7.10
N ASP A 399 -10.86 -18.90 -7.97
CA ASP A 399 -10.12 -20.15 -8.13
C ASP A 399 -8.63 -19.89 -8.43
N ARG A 400 -7.78 -20.27 -7.48
CA ARG A 400 -6.32 -20.09 -7.55
C ARG A 400 -5.71 -20.75 -8.78
N SER A 401 -6.25 -21.90 -9.22
CA SER A 401 -5.75 -22.62 -10.40
C SER A 401 -6.01 -21.83 -11.70
N LYS A 402 -7.16 -21.15 -11.79
CA LYS A 402 -7.50 -20.27 -12.92
C LYS A 402 -6.60 -19.04 -12.94
N ALA A 403 -6.35 -18.42 -11.79
CA ALA A 403 -5.42 -17.30 -11.68
C ALA A 403 -3.98 -17.69 -12.08
N ALA A 404 -3.48 -18.83 -11.60
CA ALA A 404 -2.17 -19.37 -11.98
C ALA A 404 -2.07 -19.65 -13.48
N THR A 405 -3.10 -20.30 -14.06
CA THR A 405 -3.16 -20.59 -15.49
C THR A 405 -3.16 -19.29 -16.31
N TYR A 406 -3.92 -18.27 -15.89
CA TYR A 406 -3.93 -16.97 -16.54
C TYR A 406 -2.55 -16.30 -16.54
N ILE A 407 -1.87 -16.28 -15.39
CA ILE A 407 -0.52 -15.74 -15.24
C ILE A 407 0.48 -16.51 -16.11
N LYS A 408 0.44 -17.84 -16.09
CA LYS A 408 1.29 -18.70 -16.94
C LYS A 408 1.11 -18.38 -18.42
N ASN A 409 -0.14 -18.27 -18.88
CA ASN A 409 -0.44 -17.94 -20.26
C ASN A 409 0.03 -16.52 -20.64
N LEU A 410 -0.08 -15.55 -19.73
CA LEU A 410 0.49 -14.22 -19.92
C LEU A 410 2.02 -14.26 -20.08
N ARG A 411 2.73 -15.01 -19.23
CA ARG A 411 4.19 -15.16 -19.32
C ARG A 411 4.60 -15.80 -20.65
N MET A 412 3.92 -16.87 -21.06
CA MET A 412 4.13 -17.52 -22.36
C MET A 412 3.91 -16.56 -23.53
N LEU A 413 2.85 -15.75 -23.48
CA LEU A 413 2.56 -14.74 -24.50
C LEU A 413 3.70 -13.72 -24.62
N VAL A 414 4.11 -13.17 -23.49
CA VAL A 414 5.10 -12.08 -23.44
C VAL A 414 6.48 -12.57 -23.87
N ASN A 415 6.90 -13.77 -23.45
CA ASN A 415 8.18 -14.37 -23.84
C ASN A 415 8.15 -15.09 -25.19
N ARG A 416 6.95 -15.29 -25.77
CA ARG A 416 6.71 -16.10 -26.98
C ARG A 416 7.28 -17.51 -26.87
N CYS A 417 7.14 -18.10 -25.68
CA CYS A 417 7.63 -19.43 -25.39
C CYS A 417 6.46 -20.41 -25.18
N ASN A 418 6.74 -21.70 -25.36
CA ASN A 418 5.79 -22.75 -25.00
C ASN A 418 5.87 -23.07 -23.49
N SER A 419 4.96 -23.92 -23.00
CA SER A 419 4.89 -24.28 -21.59
C SER A 419 6.19 -24.90 -21.06
N ALA A 420 6.81 -25.82 -21.80
CA ALA A 420 8.02 -26.51 -21.37
C ALA A 420 9.21 -25.54 -21.25
N THR A 421 9.37 -24.62 -22.22
CA THR A 421 10.39 -23.58 -22.15
C THR A 421 10.16 -22.65 -20.96
N LEU A 422 8.92 -22.22 -20.70
CA LEU A 422 8.62 -21.37 -19.55
C LEU A 422 8.90 -22.11 -18.23
N GLU A 423 8.55 -23.38 -18.12
CA GLU A 423 8.81 -24.19 -16.93
C GLU A 423 10.31 -24.33 -16.66
N SER A 424 11.12 -24.57 -17.69
CA SER A 424 12.58 -24.55 -17.59
C SER A 424 13.09 -23.20 -17.08
N GLN A 425 12.63 -22.09 -17.67
CA GLN A 425 13.03 -20.73 -17.24
C GLN A 425 12.67 -20.45 -15.77
N LEU A 426 11.50 -20.91 -15.31
CA LEU A 426 11.08 -20.76 -13.92
C LEU A 426 11.90 -21.64 -12.97
N ALA A 427 12.30 -22.84 -13.41
CA ALA A 427 13.19 -23.71 -12.65
C ALA A 427 14.57 -23.07 -12.49
N ASP A 428 15.18 -22.57 -13.57
CA ASP A 428 16.48 -21.90 -13.55
C ASP A 428 16.45 -20.66 -12.62
N ALA A 429 15.38 -19.86 -12.70
CA ALA A 429 15.21 -18.68 -11.86
C ALA A 429 15.06 -19.02 -10.36
N ASN A 430 14.39 -20.14 -10.04
CA ASN A 430 14.25 -20.67 -8.68
C ASN A 430 15.56 -21.27 -8.15
N GLU A 431 16.35 -21.91 -9.01
CA GLU A 431 17.68 -22.41 -8.65
C GLU A 431 18.60 -21.24 -8.32
N ALA A 432 18.69 -20.23 -9.19
CA ALA A 432 19.46 -19.01 -8.93
C ALA A 432 18.99 -18.29 -7.66
N TRP A 433 17.69 -18.30 -7.37
CA TRP A 433 17.18 -17.78 -6.10
C TRP A 433 17.66 -18.59 -4.89
N THR A 434 17.68 -19.91 -5.00
CA THR A 434 18.16 -20.82 -3.96
C THR A 434 19.65 -20.66 -3.70
N GLN A 435 20.44 -20.50 -4.76
CA GLN A 435 21.88 -20.25 -4.72
C GLN A 435 22.26 -18.91 -4.09
N ASN A 436 21.31 -17.99 -3.91
CA ASN A 436 21.55 -16.66 -3.35
C ASN A 436 20.92 -16.48 -1.96
N LYS A 437 20.40 -17.54 -1.34
CA LYS A 437 19.75 -17.48 -0.01
C LYS A 437 20.68 -17.05 1.11
N GLN A 438 21.98 -17.31 0.95
CA GLN A 438 23.01 -16.95 1.89
C GLN A 438 23.34 -15.45 1.89
N VAL A 439 22.86 -14.69 0.90
CA VAL A 439 23.05 -13.23 0.89
C VAL A 439 22.16 -12.60 1.97
N GLU A 440 22.80 -12.05 2.98
CA GLU A 440 22.20 -11.36 4.12
C GLU A 440 21.95 -9.88 3.81
N GLU A 441 22.84 -9.28 3.02
CA GLU A 441 22.86 -7.85 2.75
C GLU A 441 22.95 -7.53 1.25
N TRP A 442 22.09 -6.62 0.78
CA TRP A 442 22.08 -6.14 -0.59
C TRP A 442 22.39 -4.64 -0.64
N VAL A 443 23.45 -4.27 -1.34
CA VAL A 443 23.70 -2.88 -1.74
C VAL A 443 22.80 -2.55 -2.92
N ILE A 444 22.00 -1.50 -2.80
CA ILE A 444 21.09 -1.05 -3.87
C ILE A 444 21.85 -0.10 -4.80
N ASP A 445 22.04 -0.49 -6.05
CA ASP A 445 22.65 0.35 -7.08
C ASP A 445 21.58 1.00 -7.96
N LEU A 446 21.51 2.33 -7.87
CA LEU A 446 20.54 3.19 -8.57
C LEU A 446 21.16 3.99 -9.71
N SER A 447 22.34 3.59 -10.20
CA SER A 447 23.02 4.25 -11.32
C SER A 447 22.11 4.40 -12.55
N HIS A 448 21.24 3.43 -12.82
CA HIS A 448 20.27 3.53 -13.90
C HIS A 448 19.30 4.71 -13.74
N LEU A 449 18.83 4.95 -12.50
CA LEU A 449 17.91 6.05 -12.20
C LEU A 449 18.63 7.39 -12.33
N ALA A 450 19.88 7.49 -11.84
CA ALA A 450 20.68 8.70 -11.93
C ALA A 450 20.95 9.13 -13.38
N ASN A 451 21.06 8.16 -14.30
CA ASN A 451 21.26 8.40 -15.73
C ASN A 451 19.99 8.82 -16.49
N GLN A 452 18.85 8.96 -15.80
CA GLN A 452 17.63 9.44 -16.43
C GLN A 452 17.60 10.97 -16.46
N ASP A 453 17.26 11.54 -17.62
CA ASP A 453 17.12 12.98 -17.82
C ASP A 453 16.13 13.66 -16.85
N TYR A 454 15.05 12.98 -16.45
CA TYR A 454 14.09 13.52 -15.46
C TYR A 454 14.60 13.54 -14.01
N MET A 455 15.81 13.03 -13.78
CA MET A 455 16.49 13.05 -12.49
C MET A 455 17.61 14.10 -12.44
N ALA A 456 17.97 14.72 -13.57
CA ALA A 456 19.12 15.64 -13.66
C ALA A 456 19.08 16.78 -12.62
N ASP A 457 17.89 17.35 -12.39
CA ASP A 457 17.70 18.48 -11.47
C ASP A 457 17.03 18.05 -10.13
N ARG A 458 17.11 16.75 -9.79
CA ARG A 458 16.44 16.21 -8.61
C ARG A 458 17.42 15.50 -7.70
N THR A 459 17.58 16.04 -6.49
CA THR A 459 18.12 15.29 -5.37
C THR A 459 16.98 14.53 -4.70
N ILE A 460 17.11 13.21 -4.59
CA ILE A 460 16.12 12.36 -3.93
C ILE A 460 16.32 12.36 -2.41
N THR A 461 15.26 12.11 -1.67
CA THR A 461 15.30 12.07 -0.20
C THR A 461 15.10 10.65 0.31
N LEU A 462 16.08 10.14 1.07
CA LEU A 462 15.97 8.90 1.84
C LEU A 462 14.97 9.11 2.98
N SER A 463 13.94 8.28 3.03
CA SER A 463 12.88 8.35 4.04
C SER A 463 13.44 8.05 5.44
N SER A 464 13.02 8.78 6.48
CA SER A 464 13.30 8.39 7.87
C SER A 464 12.45 7.19 8.28
N ASP A 465 11.26 7.03 7.70
CA ASP A 465 10.40 5.84 7.76
C ASP A 465 10.80 4.84 6.66
N ASN A 466 12.10 4.67 6.40
CA ASN A 466 12.58 3.70 5.43
C ASN A 466 12.20 2.28 5.88
N LYS A 467 11.10 1.77 5.31
CA LYS A 467 10.53 0.46 5.66
C LYS A 467 11.39 -0.70 5.22
N ALA A 468 12.33 -0.46 4.31
CA ALA A 468 13.28 -1.44 3.83
C ALA A 468 14.49 -1.58 4.77
N GLY A 469 14.67 -0.66 5.74
CA GLY A 469 15.82 -0.68 6.65
C GLY A 469 17.16 -0.41 5.97
N ILE A 470 17.15 0.23 4.80
CA ILE A 470 18.35 0.49 3.99
C ILE A 470 19.08 1.75 4.49
N GLY A 471 20.32 1.58 4.92
CA GLY A 471 21.19 2.67 5.35
C GLY A 471 21.74 3.51 4.19
N PRO A 472 22.20 4.75 4.42
CA PRO A 472 22.89 5.54 3.41
C PRO A 472 24.14 4.85 2.81
N ASP A 473 24.80 4.00 3.60
CA ASP A 473 25.96 3.18 3.24
C ASP A 473 25.60 1.94 2.41
N GLN A 474 24.33 1.75 2.09
CA GLN A 474 23.82 0.65 1.26
C GLN A 474 23.21 1.15 -0.06
N ILE A 475 23.31 2.45 -0.38
CA ILE A 475 22.78 3.05 -1.61
C ILE A 475 23.93 3.56 -2.47
N ALA A 476 24.05 2.99 -3.66
CA ALA A 476 25.04 3.35 -4.67
C ALA A 476 24.40 4.04 -5.89
N GLY A 477 25.25 4.67 -6.70
CA GLY A 477 24.94 5.10 -8.05
C GLY A 477 24.15 6.41 -8.19
N ILE A 478 23.70 7.02 -7.09
CA ILE A 478 22.92 8.26 -7.13
C ILE A 478 23.24 9.18 -5.95
N SER A 479 23.14 10.49 -6.16
CA SER A 479 23.18 11.48 -5.07
C SER A 479 21.83 11.51 -4.36
N PHE A 480 21.84 11.50 -3.03
CA PHE A 480 20.62 11.61 -2.25
C PHE A 480 20.85 12.40 -0.97
N ARG A 481 19.76 12.89 -0.38
CA ARG A 481 19.75 13.58 0.91
C ARG A 481 19.02 12.73 1.93
N THR A 482 19.49 12.71 3.17
CA THR A 482 18.71 12.20 4.31
C THR A 482 17.71 13.26 4.78
N GLU A 483 16.69 12.89 5.55
CA GLU A 483 15.69 13.87 6.04
C GLU A 483 16.27 14.97 6.94
N ASP A 484 17.37 14.71 7.65
CA ASP A 484 18.11 15.70 8.45
C ASP A 484 19.00 16.63 7.59
N GLY A 485 19.04 16.40 6.28
CA GLY A 485 19.64 17.29 5.31
C GLY A 485 21.05 16.92 4.87
N VAL A 486 21.62 15.82 5.36
CA VAL A 486 22.96 15.37 4.96
C VAL A 486 22.93 14.91 3.51
N LEU A 487 23.83 15.46 2.69
CA LEU A 487 23.96 15.12 1.27
C LEU A 487 25.00 14.00 1.11
N HIS A 488 24.58 12.89 0.53
CA HIS A 488 25.44 11.78 0.13
C HIS A 488 25.76 11.90 -1.36
N SER A 489 27.05 11.92 -1.68
CA SER A 489 27.52 11.91 -3.07
C SER A 489 27.42 10.50 -3.66
N PRO A 490 27.31 10.34 -4.98
CA PRO A 490 27.24 9.03 -5.61
C PRO A 490 28.52 8.25 -5.30
N THR A 491 28.35 6.99 -4.93
CA THR A 491 29.42 6.01 -4.74
C THR A 491 29.13 4.77 -5.58
N THR A 492 30.13 3.97 -5.91
CA THR A 492 29.90 2.72 -6.65
C THR A 492 29.49 1.60 -5.68
N ALA A 493 28.73 0.63 -6.17
CA ALA A 493 28.30 -0.50 -5.34
C ALA A 493 29.49 -1.31 -4.82
N GLU A 494 30.53 -1.46 -5.65
CA GLU A 494 31.76 -2.17 -5.31
C GLU A 494 32.55 -1.46 -4.22
N SER A 495 32.50 -0.12 -4.18
CA SER A 495 33.12 0.65 -3.11
C SER A 495 32.41 0.42 -1.77
N LEU A 496 31.07 0.35 -1.77
CA LEU A 496 30.30 0.09 -0.55
C LEU A 496 30.53 -1.32 -0.03
N LEU A 497 30.55 -2.31 -0.93
CA LEU A 497 30.84 -3.71 -0.57
C LEU A 497 32.19 -3.85 0.16
N ARG A 498 33.25 -3.21 -0.34
CA ARG A 498 34.59 -3.20 0.30
C ARG A 498 34.64 -2.40 1.60
N SER A 499 33.92 -1.28 1.69
CA SER A 499 34.00 -0.39 2.87
C SER A 499 33.44 -1.04 4.13
N ALA A 500 32.43 -1.90 3.97
CA ALA A 500 31.85 -2.66 5.06
C ALA A 500 32.83 -3.69 5.68
N GLU A 501 33.93 -4.03 5.03
CA GLU A 501 34.94 -4.96 5.55
C GLU A 501 35.91 -4.27 6.52
N ALA A 502 36.25 -3.00 6.25
CA ALA A 502 37.23 -2.25 7.03
C ALA A 502 36.71 -1.84 8.42
N GLN A 503 35.39 -1.89 8.64
CA GLN A 503 34.77 -1.51 9.90
C GLN A 503 34.54 -2.67 10.87
N MET A 504 34.85 -3.92 10.51
CA MET A 504 34.89 -4.99 11.51
C MET A 504 36.11 -4.80 12.41
N PRO A 505 35.95 -4.46 13.70
CA PRO A 505 37.09 -4.32 14.58
C PRO A 505 37.82 -5.66 14.65
N LEU A 506 39.15 -5.63 14.49
CA LEU A 506 40.06 -6.76 14.66
C LEU A 506 40.06 -7.26 16.12
N PHE A 507 38.92 -7.69 16.65
CA PHE A 507 38.85 -8.42 17.91
C PHE A 507 39.23 -9.87 17.61
N GLY A 508 40.50 -10.22 17.88
CA GLY A 508 40.84 -11.63 18.06
C GLY A 508 42.06 -12.19 17.31
N ARG A 509 43.02 -11.38 16.84
CA ARG A 509 44.40 -11.88 16.71
C ARG A 509 45.20 -11.52 17.96
N GLY A 510 44.75 -12.07 19.08
CA GLY A 510 45.55 -12.15 20.29
C GLY A 510 46.67 -13.15 20.06
N ALA A 511 47.89 -12.73 20.39
CA ALA A 511 49.12 -13.50 20.31
C ALA A 511 48.99 -14.88 20.96
N GLY A 512 49.48 -15.89 20.23
CA GLY A 512 49.76 -17.24 20.70
C GLY A 512 50.96 -17.76 19.93
#